data_AF-A0PY16-F1
#
_entry.id   AF-A0PY16-F1
#
_cell.length_a   1.000
_cell.length_b   1.000
_cell.length_c   1.000
_cell.angle_alpha   90.00
_cell.angle_beta   90.00
_cell.angle_gamma   90.00
#
_symmetry.space_group_name_H-M   'P 1'
#
loop_
_entity.id
_entity.type
_entity.pdbx_description
1 polymer ?
#
loop_
_entity_poly.entity_id
_entity_poly.type
_entity_poly.pdbx_seq_one_letter_code
_entity_poly.pdbx_strand_id
1 'polypeptide(L)'
;MSDIVSNVIPIVLLICFGYFIRYKDMLTEDVMKGIKKIVIDISLPAILFITFVNMEIRKEYFVIMIATVFLLFAFYFFVAIRLTVILVVGYLFKFFVIDKIITPDKLFNYVYFTFLILPILFSLPIFVSQYGTKEDTELVNNEVVLSTVVCIVVFIGFVMMI
;
A
#
# COMPACT_ATOMS: atom_id res chain seq x y z
N MET A 1 3.57 20.51 -11.14
CA MET A 1 4.57 20.31 -10.06
C MET A 1 4.11 20.87 -8.72
N SER A 2 3.36 21.98 -8.65
CA SER A 2 2.82 22.52 -7.38
C SER A 2 1.91 21.54 -6.63
N ASP A 3 1.16 20.73 -7.37
CA ASP A 3 0.16 19.82 -6.83
C ASP A 3 0.72 18.64 -6.02
N ILE A 4 1.82 18.05 -6.50
CA ILE A 4 2.51 16.97 -5.79
C ILE A 4 3.13 17.52 -4.50
N VAL A 5 3.73 18.72 -4.58
CA VAL A 5 4.33 19.40 -3.43
C VAL A 5 3.28 19.71 -2.37
N SER A 6 2.11 20.21 -2.77
CA SER A 6 0.99 20.50 -1.84
C SER A 6 0.46 19.28 -1.09
N ASN A 7 0.60 18.08 -1.66
CA ASN A 7 0.11 16.85 -1.03
C ASN A 7 1.20 16.09 -0.24
N VAL A 8 2.47 16.26 -0.58
CA VAL A 8 3.60 15.65 0.13
C VAL A 8 3.99 16.47 1.37
N ILE A 9 3.89 17.81 1.30
CA ILE A 9 4.20 18.71 2.42
C ILE A 9 3.46 18.33 3.72
N PRO A 10 2.13 18.08 3.71
CA PRO A 10 1.40 17.69 4.91
C PRO A 10 1.95 16.42 5.57
N ILE A 11 2.33 15.43 4.76
CA ILE A 11 2.87 14.16 5.23
C ILE A 11 4.23 14.38 5.89
N VAL A 12 5.11 15.15 5.24
CA VAL A 12 6.44 15.48 5.77
C VAL A 12 6.32 16.29 7.07
N LEU A 13 5.41 17.27 7.12
CA LEU A 13 5.16 18.07 8.32
C LEU A 13 4.65 17.20 9.47
N LEU A 14 3.74 16.26 9.20
CA LEU A 14 3.25 15.30 10.20
C LEU A 14 4.38 14.40 10.73
N ILE A 15 5.26 13.90 9.87
CA ILE A 15 6.42 13.10 10.28
C ILE A 15 7.36 13.92 11.17
N CYS A 16 7.68 15.15 10.76
CA CYS A 16 8.51 16.07 11.55
C CYS A 16 7.86 16.40 12.91
N PHE A 17 6.54 16.60 12.93
CA PHE A 17 5.81 16.85 14.16
C PHE A 17 5.80 15.64 15.09
N GLY A 18 5.62 14.43 14.56
CA GLY A 18 5.74 13.19 15.30
C GLY A 18 7.14 13.00 15.90
N TYR A 19 8.19 13.34 15.14
CA TYR A 19 9.56 13.35 15.64
C TYR A 19 9.75 14.36 16.77
N PHE A 20 9.19 15.58 16.65
CA PHE A 20 9.27 16.61 17.68
C PHE A 20 8.57 16.21 18.98
N ILE A 21 7.41 15.57 18.90
CA ILE A 21 6.69 15.04 20.06
C ILE A 21 7.53 13.95 20.76
N ARG A 22 8.17 13.07 19.98
CA ARG A 22 9.06 12.04 20.52
C ARG A 22 10.30 12.63 21.18
N TYR A 23 10.90 13.66 20.57
CA TYR A 23 12.06 14.35 21.14
C TYR A 23 11.76 15.01 22.49
N LYS A 24 10.51 15.44 22.72
CA LYS A 24 10.07 16.04 23.98
C LYS A 24 9.58 15.05 25.02
N ASP A 25 9.63 13.73 24.76
CA ASP A 25 9.04 12.68 25.60
C ASP A 25 7.58 12.97 26.01
N MET A 26 6.85 13.72 25.16
CA MET A 26 5.50 14.19 25.46
C MET A 26 4.49 13.03 25.46
N LEU A 27 4.83 11.92 24.81
CA LEU A 27 4.05 10.69 24.75
C LEU A 27 4.93 9.55 25.30
N THR A 28 4.51 8.96 26.42
CA THR A 28 5.15 7.76 26.95
C THR A 28 4.97 6.57 25.99
N GLU A 29 5.88 5.59 26.07
CA GLU A 29 5.82 4.41 25.20
C GLU A 29 4.49 3.66 25.30
N ASP A 30 3.87 3.62 26.49
CA ASP A 30 2.59 2.95 26.72
C ASP A 30 1.44 3.67 26.01
N VAL A 31 1.44 5.01 26.01
CA VAL A 31 0.46 5.80 25.27
C VAL A 31 0.67 5.61 23.76
N MET A 32 1.92 5.57 23.29
CA MET A 32 2.23 5.31 21.88
C MET A 32 1.76 3.91 21.44
N LYS A 33 1.93 2.89 22.29
CA LYS A 33 1.39 1.53 22.05
C LYS A 33 -0.13 1.54 21.98
N GLY A 34 -0.80 2.25 22.89
CA GLY A 34 -2.26 2.39 22.91
C GLY A 34 -2.79 3.06 21.63
N ILE A 35 -2.19 4.19 21.22
CA ILE A 35 -2.54 4.89 19.99
C ILE A 35 -2.34 3.98 18.77
N LYS A 36 -1.18 3.29 18.68
CA LYS A 36 -0.91 2.36 17.58
C LYS A 36 -1.94 1.24 17.50
N LYS A 37 -2.38 0.71 18.65
CA LYS A 37 -3.41 -0.33 18.70
C LYS A 37 -4.75 0.16 18.14
N ILE A 38 -5.17 1.37 18.49
CA ILE A 38 -6.39 2.00 17.93
C ILE A 38 -6.28 2.14 16.42
N VAL A 39 -5.14 2.62 15.91
CA VAL A 39 -4.92 2.78 14.47
C VAL A 39 -5.01 1.43 13.75
N ILE A 40 -4.37 0.40 14.30
CA ILE A 40 -4.32 -0.93 13.66
C ILE A 40 -5.67 -1.66 13.76
N ASP A 41 -6.30 -1.67 14.93
CA ASP A 41 -7.48 -2.49 15.19
C ASP A 41 -8.79 -1.82 14.73
N ILE A 42 -8.82 -0.48 14.63
CA ILE A 42 -10.03 0.28 14.31
C ILE A 42 -9.86 1.05 13.00
N SER A 43 -8.84 1.91 12.90
CA SER A 43 -8.71 2.80 11.74
C SER A 43 -8.41 2.04 10.46
N LEU A 44 -7.51 1.05 10.47
CA LEU A 44 -7.18 0.27 9.27
C LEU A 44 -8.41 -0.51 8.73
N PRO A 45 -9.14 -1.31 9.54
CA PRO A 45 -10.37 -1.94 9.09
C PRO A 45 -11.45 -0.95 8.64
N ALA A 46 -11.59 0.19 9.33
CA ALA A 46 -12.56 1.22 8.96
C ALA A 46 -12.24 1.84 7.60
N ILE A 47 -10.97 2.14 7.30
CA ILE A 47 -10.55 2.65 5.99
C ILE A 47 -10.86 1.62 4.90
N LEU A 48 -10.49 0.35 5.12
CA LEU A 48 -10.83 -0.73 4.17
C LEU A 48 -12.34 -0.80 3.94
N PHE A 49 -13.13 -0.74 5.01
CA PHE A 49 -14.58 -0.76 4.92
C PHE A 49 -15.15 0.44 4.16
N ILE A 50 -14.64 1.66 4.41
CA ILE A 50 -15.02 2.88 3.69
C ILE A 50 -14.65 2.76 2.21
N THR A 51 -13.49 2.20 1.89
CA THR A 51 -13.08 1.93 0.50
C THR A 51 -14.03 0.95 -0.18
N PHE A 52 -14.45 -0.11 0.52
CA PHE A 52 -15.45 -1.06 0.00
C PHE A 52 -16.84 -0.46 -0.15
N VAL A 53 -17.29 0.39 0.78
CA VAL A 53 -18.62 1.01 0.73
C VAL A 53 -18.71 2.09 -0.35
N ASN A 54 -17.65 2.88 -0.54
CA ASN A 54 -17.58 3.87 -1.62
C ASN A 54 -17.27 3.24 -2.98
N MET A 55 -17.17 1.92 -3.06
CA MET A 55 -17.01 1.20 -4.31
C MET A 55 -18.35 1.19 -5.06
N GLU A 56 -18.48 2.05 -6.07
CA GLU A 56 -19.63 2.03 -6.97
C GLU A 56 -19.51 0.89 -7.99
N ILE A 57 -20.14 -0.25 -7.71
CA ILE A 57 -20.23 -1.35 -8.68
C ILE A 57 -21.39 -1.06 -9.65
N ARG A 58 -21.12 -0.35 -10.77
CA ARG A 58 -22.14 -0.14 -11.82
C ARG A 58 -22.36 -1.44 -12.61
N LYS A 59 -23.64 -1.81 -12.81
CA LYS A 59 -24.07 -3.04 -13.51
C LYS A 59 -23.64 -3.09 -14.99
N GLU A 60 -23.43 -1.94 -15.61
CA GLU A 60 -22.90 -1.83 -16.98
C GLU A 60 -21.44 -2.30 -17.06
N TYR A 61 -20.68 -2.22 -15.95
CA TYR A 61 -19.36 -2.82 -15.84
C TYR A 61 -19.38 -4.27 -15.37
N PHE A 62 -20.51 -4.90 -15.08
CA PHE A 62 -20.54 -6.29 -14.61
C PHE A 62 -20.25 -7.29 -15.76
N VAL A 63 -20.70 -6.96 -16.97
CA VAL A 63 -20.34 -7.69 -18.20
C VAL A 63 -18.88 -7.45 -18.56
N ILE A 64 -18.41 -6.20 -18.39
CA ILE A 64 -16.99 -5.85 -18.50
C ILE A 64 -16.18 -6.54 -17.40
N MET A 65 -16.72 -6.74 -16.19
CA MET A 65 -16.12 -7.41 -15.04
C MET A 65 -15.96 -8.91 -15.31
N ILE A 66 -16.98 -9.56 -15.88
CA ILE A 66 -16.90 -10.98 -16.27
C ILE A 66 -15.94 -11.16 -17.47
N ALA A 67 -15.95 -10.24 -18.44
CA ALA A 67 -14.95 -10.18 -19.50
C ALA A 67 -13.55 -9.86 -18.94
N THR A 68 -13.44 -9.04 -17.91
CA THR A 68 -12.18 -8.74 -17.20
C THR A 68 -11.79 -9.81 -16.21
N VAL A 69 -12.66 -10.73 -15.81
CA VAL A 69 -12.29 -11.98 -15.12
C VAL A 69 -11.63 -12.95 -16.10
N PHE A 70 -12.00 -12.90 -17.38
CA PHE A 70 -11.23 -13.54 -18.45
C PHE A 70 -9.93 -12.78 -18.75
N LEU A 71 -9.94 -11.44 -18.68
CA LEU A 71 -8.70 -10.64 -18.63
C LEU A 71 -8.00 -10.69 -17.26
N LEU A 72 -8.53 -11.32 -16.20
CA LEU A 72 -7.86 -11.39 -14.88
C LEU A 72 -6.64 -12.28 -14.98
N PHE A 73 -6.59 -13.17 -15.98
CA PHE A 73 -5.36 -13.84 -16.37
C PHE A 73 -4.31 -12.86 -16.94
N ALA A 74 -4.73 -11.87 -17.72
CA ALA A 74 -3.88 -10.77 -18.20
C ALA A 74 -3.62 -9.70 -17.10
N PHE A 75 -4.51 -9.55 -16.13
CA PHE A 75 -4.35 -8.66 -14.99
C PHE A 75 -3.45 -9.29 -13.92
N TYR A 76 -3.50 -10.61 -13.75
CA TYR A 76 -2.51 -11.38 -13.02
C TYR A 76 -1.13 -11.21 -13.65
N PHE A 77 -1.06 -11.16 -14.98
CA PHE A 77 0.17 -10.81 -15.69
C PHE A 77 0.64 -9.37 -15.37
N PHE A 78 -0.26 -8.39 -15.29
CA PHE A 78 0.09 -7.02 -14.90
C PHE A 78 0.56 -6.92 -13.43
N VAL A 79 -0.14 -7.56 -12.49
CA VAL A 79 0.25 -7.64 -11.08
C VAL A 79 1.55 -8.44 -10.92
N ALA A 80 1.73 -9.52 -11.67
CA ALA A 80 2.96 -10.31 -11.68
C ALA A 80 4.13 -9.52 -12.26
N ILE A 81 3.93 -8.75 -13.33
CA ILE A 81 4.94 -7.81 -13.85
C ILE A 81 5.27 -6.78 -12.78
N ARG A 82 4.27 -6.16 -12.15
CA ARG A 82 4.48 -5.17 -11.09
C ARG A 82 5.32 -5.74 -9.96
N LEU A 83 4.93 -6.91 -9.44
CA LEU A 83 5.66 -7.59 -8.36
C LEU A 83 7.06 -8.01 -8.79
N THR A 84 7.22 -8.52 -10.02
CA THR A 84 8.53 -8.90 -10.55
C THR A 84 9.45 -7.69 -10.67
N VAL A 85 8.95 -6.57 -11.23
CA VAL A 85 9.70 -5.33 -11.35
C VAL A 85 10.07 -4.78 -9.96
N ILE A 86 9.13 -4.73 -9.02
CA ILE A 86 9.38 -4.23 -7.67
C ILE A 86 10.39 -5.12 -6.93
N LEU A 87 10.28 -6.44 -7.03
CA LEU A 87 11.23 -7.35 -6.39
C LEU A 87 12.62 -7.24 -7.03
N VAL A 88 12.72 -7.23 -8.36
CA VAL A 88 14.01 -7.12 -9.06
C VAL A 88 14.68 -5.78 -8.73
N VAL A 89 13.97 -4.67 -8.89
CA VAL A 89 14.50 -3.33 -8.61
C VAL A 89 14.80 -3.17 -7.12
N GLY A 90 13.93 -3.66 -6.24
CA GLY A 90 14.09 -3.61 -4.80
C GLY A 90 15.32 -4.39 -4.32
N TYR A 91 15.51 -5.63 -4.77
CA TYR A 91 16.68 -6.41 -4.39
C TYR A 91 17.98 -5.89 -5.01
N LEU A 92 17.94 -5.34 -6.24
CA LEU A 92 19.09 -4.64 -6.82
C LEU A 92 19.47 -3.43 -5.95
N PHE A 93 18.50 -2.61 -5.57
CA PHE A 93 18.74 -1.47 -4.68
C PHE A 93 19.25 -1.91 -3.31
N LYS A 94 18.71 -3.01 -2.76
CA LYS A 94 19.20 -3.59 -1.51
C LYS A 94 20.67 -3.94 -1.59
N PHE A 95 21.06 -4.66 -2.64
CA PHE A 95 22.44 -5.10 -2.85
C PHE A 95 23.41 -3.94 -3.06
N PHE A 96 23.05 -2.96 -3.91
CA PHE A 96 23.95 -1.85 -4.24
C PHE A 96 24.06 -0.79 -3.14
N VAL A 97 22.99 -0.54 -2.40
CA VAL A 97 22.89 0.59 -1.48
C VAL A 97 22.70 0.14 -0.04
N ILE A 98 21.65 -0.64 0.25
CA ILE A 98 21.24 -0.93 1.63
C ILE A 98 22.26 -1.83 2.33
N ASP A 99 22.72 -2.91 1.70
CA ASP A 99 23.68 -3.85 2.30
C ASP A 99 25.06 -3.19 2.50
N LYS A 100 25.32 -2.06 1.84
CA LYS A 100 26.52 -1.25 2.04
C LYS A 100 26.40 -0.26 3.21
N ILE A 101 25.18 0.09 3.63
CA ILE A 101 24.91 1.05 4.71
C ILE A 101 24.49 0.34 6.00
N ILE A 102 23.73 -0.76 5.91
CA ILE A 102 23.10 -1.46 7.03
C ILE A 102 23.56 -2.91 7.01
N THR A 103 23.97 -3.43 8.17
CA THR A 103 24.31 -4.86 8.32
C THR A 103 23.06 -5.71 8.14
N PRO A 104 23.02 -6.62 7.14
CA PRO A 104 21.83 -7.40 6.85
C PRO A 104 21.64 -8.50 7.90
N ASP A 105 20.68 -8.31 8.81
CA ASP A 105 20.19 -9.35 9.70
C ASP A 105 18.93 -10.05 9.15
N LYS A 106 18.58 -11.21 9.71
CA LYS A 106 17.42 -12.00 9.24
C LYS A 106 16.11 -11.23 9.35
N LEU A 107 15.91 -10.45 10.42
CA LEU A 107 14.69 -9.69 10.65
C LEU A 107 14.59 -8.54 9.65
N PHE A 108 15.69 -7.83 9.39
CA PHE A 108 15.73 -6.77 8.38
C PHE A 108 15.37 -7.29 6.98
N ASN A 109 15.85 -8.47 6.59
CA ASN A 109 15.51 -9.07 5.30
C ASN A 109 14.00 -9.37 5.17
N TYR A 110 13.36 -9.86 6.22
CA TYR A 110 11.90 -10.10 6.20
C TYR A 110 11.09 -8.82 6.14
N VAL A 111 11.49 -7.79 6.91
CA VAL A 111 10.83 -6.48 6.89
C VAL A 111 10.96 -5.84 5.50
N TYR A 112 12.15 -5.90 4.90
CA TYR A 112 12.40 -5.37 3.56
C TYR A 112 11.57 -6.09 2.49
N PHE A 113 11.51 -7.43 2.56
CA PHE A 113 10.69 -8.23 1.65
C PHE A 113 9.19 -7.91 1.79
N THR A 114 8.70 -7.83 3.04
CA THR A 114 7.29 -7.48 3.31
C THR A 114 6.96 -6.09 2.77
N PHE A 115 7.88 -5.13 2.92
CA PHE A 115 7.75 -3.79 2.35
C PHE A 115 7.63 -3.80 0.81
N LEU A 116 8.39 -4.64 0.12
CA LEU A 116 8.32 -4.74 -1.35
C LEU A 116 7.00 -5.34 -1.86
N ILE A 117 6.39 -6.23 -1.10
CA ILE A 117 5.17 -6.96 -1.52
C ILE A 117 3.89 -6.19 -1.17
N LEU A 118 3.97 -5.07 -0.43
CA LEU A 118 2.79 -4.29 -0.06
C LEU A 118 1.88 -4.00 -1.28
N PRO A 119 0.55 -4.07 -1.12
CA PRO A 119 -0.38 -3.70 -2.19
C PRO A 119 -0.22 -2.22 -2.56
N ILE A 120 -0.78 -1.84 -3.72
CA ILE A 120 -0.77 -0.43 -4.15
C ILE A 120 -1.36 0.43 -3.04
N LEU A 121 -0.71 1.56 -2.76
CA LEU A 121 -1.11 2.49 -1.71
C LEU A 121 -2.55 2.95 -1.92
N PHE A 122 -3.39 2.84 -0.88
CA PHE A 122 -4.77 3.34 -0.88
C PHE A 122 -4.89 4.85 -1.12
N SER A 123 -3.80 5.59 -0.96
CA SER A 123 -3.77 7.01 -1.31
C SER A 123 -3.81 7.24 -2.83
N LEU A 124 -3.34 6.29 -3.65
CA LEU A 124 -3.25 6.46 -5.10
C LEU A 124 -4.63 6.72 -5.76
N PRO A 125 -5.72 5.98 -5.46
CA PRO A 125 -7.06 6.32 -5.93
C PRO A 125 -7.52 7.73 -5.54
N ILE A 126 -7.12 8.22 -4.36
CA ILE A 126 -7.47 9.56 -3.87
C ILE A 126 -6.73 10.64 -4.68
N PHE A 127 -5.47 10.39 -5.05
CA PHE A 127 -4.74 11.29 -5.92
C PHE A 127 -5.29 11.29 -7.35
N VAL A 128 -5.56 10.10 -7.90
CA VAL A 128 -6.09 9.97 -9.26
C VAL A 128 -7.50 10.56 -9.35
N SER A 129 -8.31 10.49 -8.29
CA SER A 129 -9.62 11.16 -8.25
C SER A 129 -9.54 12.69 -8.28
N GLN A 130 -8.43 13.28 -7.86
CA GLN A 130 -8.22 14.73 -7.88
C GLN A 130 -7.69 15.25 -9.21
N TYR A 131 -6.94 14.43 -9.97
CA TYR A 131 -6.22 14.88 -11.18
C TYR A 131 -6.62 14.15 -12.47
N GLY A 132 -7.36 13.05 -12.39
CA GLY A 132 -7.74 12.19 -13.50
C GLY A 132 -9.20 12.30 -13.92
N THR A 133 -9.59 11.52 -14.93
CA THR A 133 -11.00 11.37 -15.30
C THR A 133 -11.72 10.42 -14.33
N LYS A 134 -13.06 10.47 -14.33
CA LYS A 134 -13.87 9.54 -13.51
C LYS A 134 -13.58 8.07 -13.85
N GLU A 135 -13.30 7.78 -15.12
CA GLU A 135 -12.95 6.45 -15.60
C GLU A 135 -11.60 5.97 -15.04
N ASP A 136 -10.56 6.82 -15.08
CA ASP A 136 -9.24 6.50 -14.50
C ASP A 136 -9.32 6.23 -12.99
N THR A 137 -10.17 6.98 -12.30
CA THR A 137 -10.38 6.86 -10.86
C THR A 137 -11.03 5.51 -10.51
N GLU A 138 -12.04 5.11 -11.27
CA GLU A 138 -12.73 3.84 -11.10
C GLU A 138 -11.81 2.65 -11.42
N LEU A 139 -10.98 2.76 -12.46
CA LEU A 139 -9.98 1.75 -12.81
C LEU A 139 -8.94 1.55 -11.69
N VAL A 140 -8.35 2.64 -11.19
CA VAL A 140 -7.34 2.57 -10.13
C VAL A 140 -7.93 2.08 -8.81
N ASN A 141 -9.16 2.49 -8.47
CA ASN A 141 -9.82 2.01 -7.24
C ASN A 141 -10.05 0.48 -7.30
N ASN A 142 -10.52 -0.03 -8.44
CA ASN A 142 -10.70 -1.45 -8.64
C ASN A 142 -9.35 -2.22 -8.61
N GLU A 143 -8.28 -1.66 -9.16
CA GLU A 143 -6.93 -2.27 -9.12
C GLU A 143 -6.39 -2.38 -7.69
N VAL A 144 -6.54 -1.34 -6.86
CA VAL A 144 -6.08 -1.34 -5.47
C VAL A 144 -6.76 -2.44 -4.66
N VAL A 145 -8.09 -2.54 -4.78
CA VAL A 145 -8.88 -3.56 -4.08
C VAL A 145 -8.44 -4.96 -4.51
N LEU A 146 -8.28 -5.19 -5.80
CA LEU A 146 -7.90 -6.50 -6.33
C LEU A 146 -6.47 -6.89 -5.94
N SER A 147 -5.52 -5.95 -5.98
CA SER A 147 -4.15 -6.20 -5.53
C SER A 147 -4.07 -6.46 -4.03
N THR A 148 -4.93 -5.84 -3.23
CA THR A 148 -5.02 -6.06 -1.78
C THR A 148 -5.44 -7.50 -1.47
N VAL A 149 -6.47 -8.00 -2.16
CA VAL A 149 -6.92 -9.40 -2.01
C VAL A 149 -5.80 -10.38 -2.39
N VAL A 150 -5.11 -10.15 -3.51
CA VAL A 150 -3.99 -11.01 -3.93
C VAL A 150 -2.83 -10.96 -2.92
N CYS A 151 -2.46 -9.79 -2.41
CA CYS A 151 -1.40 -9.67 -1.40
C CYS A 151 -1.74 -10.41 -0.11
N ILE A 152 -2.99 -10.36 0.34
CA ILE A 152 -3.44 -11.12 1.52
C ILE A 152 -3.28 -12.62 1.26
N VAL A 153 -3.71 -13.12 0.10
CA VAL A 153 -3.58 -14.55 -0.25
C VAL A 153 -2.11 -14.98 -0.34
N VAL A 154 -1.25 -14.19 -0.99
CA VAL A 154 0.20 -14.47 -1.10
C VAL A 154 0.87 -14.44 0.27
N PHE A 155 0.53 -13.48 1.11
CA PHE A 155 1.07 -13.37 2.48
C PHE A 155 0.67 -14.58 3.33
N ILE A 156 -0.61 -14.98 3.28
CA ILE A 156 -1.09 -16.19 3.96
C ILE A 156 -0.35 -17.43 3.44
N GLY A 157 -0.16 -17.57 2.12
CA GLY A 157 0.63 -18.63 1.52
C GLY A 157 2.08 -18.68 2.00
N PHE A 158 2.74 -17.52 2.08
CA PHE A 158 4.09 -17.39 2.60
C PHE A 158 4.20 -17.79 4.07
N VAL A 159 3.25 -17.35 4.90
CA VAL A 159 3.22 -17.70 6.34
C VAL A 159 3.00 -19.20 6.55
N MET A 160 2.19 -19.87 5.71
CA MET A 160 1.98 -21.32 5.82
C MET A 160 3.19 -22.17 5.35
N MET A 161 4.14 -21.58 4.63
CA MET A 161 5.37 -22.25 4.19
C MET A 161 6.52 -22.15 5.22
N ILE A 162 6.35 -21.33 6.26
CA ILE A 162 7.29 -21.13 7.36
C ILE A 162 6.84 -21.96 8.57
#